data_AF-A0A945Q2S4-F1
#
_entry.id   AF-A0A945Q2S4-F1
#
_cell.length_a   1.000
_cell.length_b   1.000
_cell.length_c   1.000
_cell.angle_alpha   90.00
_cell.angle_beta   90.00
_cell.angle_gamma   90.00
#
_symmetry.space_group_name_H-M   'P 1'
#
loop_
_entity.id
_entity.type
_entity.pdbx_description
1 polymer ?
#
loop_
_entity_poly.entity_id
_entity_poly.type
_entity_poly.pdbx_seq_one_letter_code
_entity_poly.pdbx_strand_id
1 'polypeptide(L)'
;SDQVLRSYAQMQERISYANDRYSLANSAAAYESSLFLQFAIEAGTDNIDAAEYLLTVMDEALYDAVIWWSDIPDDVLPPTPFTDDNPYVPDLYSEQLIGEGDAFTDEAENLRLIAEEAEATSDRYNLANVFFAVVLFIAGLTTIVQRRSIQVAFLSISVLGLISGLVLLILTPGWASLG
;
A
#
# COMPACT_ATOMS: atom_id res chain seq x y z
N SER A 1 6.46 -14.37 11.86
CA SER A 1 7.51 -15.10 11.11
C SER A 1 8.49 -14.09 10.50
N ASP A 2 9.71 -14.52 10.11
CA ASP A 2 10.70 -13.62 9.47
C ASP A 2 10.20 -13.00 8.17
N GLN A 3 9.24 -13.64 7.49
CA GLN A 3 8.60 -13.10 6.30
C GLN A 3 7.65 -11.95 6.65
N VAL A 4 6.77 -12.13 7.65
CA VAL A 4 5.85 -11.09 8.13
C VAL A 4 6.61 -9.85 8.58
N LEU A 5 7.68 -10.02 9.37
CA LEU A 5 8.51 -8.90 9.83
C LEU A 5 9.19 -8.16 8.67
N ARG A 6 9.68 -8.88 7.66
CA ARG A 6 10.27 -8.28 6.46
C ARG A 6 9.23 -7.52 5.63
N SER A 7 8.05 -8.09 5.42
CA SER A 7 6.97 -7.44 4.68
C SER A 7 6.51 -6.15 5.37
N TYR A 8 6.34 -6.14 6.69
CA TYR A 8 6.00 -4.91 7.41
C TYR A 8 7.13 -3.87 7.40
N ALA A 9 8.40 -4.29 7.47
CA ALA A 9 9.52 -3.36 7.36
C ALA A 9 9.58 -2.68 5.97
N GLN A 10 9.41 -3.47 4.90
CA GLN A 10 9.35 -2.94 3.53
C GLN A 10 8.12 -2.06 3.32
N MET A 11 6.96 -2.43 3.89
CA MET A 11 5.75 -1.61 3.85
C MET A 11 6.01 -0.23 4.47
N GLN A 12 6.65 -0.19 5.65
CA GLN A 12 6.96 1.07 6.32
C GLN A 12 7.95 1.94 5.51
N GLU A 13 8.91 1.31 4.83
CA GLU A 13 9.82 1.99 3.90
C GLU A 13 9.07 2.60 2.72
N ARG A 14 8.15 1.85 2.09
CA ARG A 14 7.31 2.36 0.99
C ARG A 14 6.41 3.50 1.42
N ILE A 15 5.80 3.42 2.60
CA ILE A 15 5.01 4.53 3.18
C ILE A 15 5.89 5.76 3.38
N SER A 16 7.14 5.60 3.84
CA SER A 16 8.08 6.71 3.97
C SER A 16 8.35 7.38 2.62
N TYR A 17 8.64 6.59 1.58
CA TYR A 17 8.87 7.12 0.24
C TYR A 17 7.64 7.82 -0.33
N ALA A 18 6.43 7.29 -0.12
CA ALA A 18 5.20 7.94 -0.53
C ALA A 18 5.06 9.33 0.13
N ASN A 19 5.27 9.41 1.45
CA ASN A 19 5.21 10.68 2.19
C ASN A 19 6.25 11.70 1.71
N ASP A 20 7.47 11.23 1.41
CA ASP A 20 8.52 12.09 0.86
C ASP A 20 8.09 12.66 -0.50
N ARG A 21 7.51 11.83 -1.38
CA ARG A 21 6.99 12.27 -2.69
C ARG A 21 5.85 13.25 -2.57
N TYR A 22 4.86 13.01 -1.71
CA TYR A 22 3.77 13.97 -1.48
C TYR A 22 4.26 15.29 -0.89
N SER A 23 5.27 15.27 -0.02
CA SER A 23 5.88 16.49 0.52
C SER A 23 6.57 17.32 -0.57
N LEU A 24 7.31 16.64 -1.47
CA LEU A 24 7.91 17.26 -2.64
C LEU A 24 6.86 17.79 -3.61
N ALA A 25 5.79 17.03 -3.86
CA ALA A 25 4.68 17.42 -4.72
C ALA A 25 4.02 18.71 -4.23
N ASN A 26 3.72 18.80 -2.93
CA ASN A 26 3.17 20.02 -2.32
C ASN A 26 4.09 21.22 -2.49
N SER A 27 5.40 21.02 -2.37
CA SER A 27 6.39 22.08 -2.55
C SER A 27 6.48 22.53 -4.03
N ALA A 28 6.42 21.58 -4.97
CA ALA A 28 6.38 21.82 -6.40
C ALA A 28 5.10 22.56 -6.82
N ALA A 29 3.93 22.10 -6.39
CA ALA A 29 2.64 22.73 -6.69
C ALA A 29 2.57 24.19 -6.18
N ALA A 30 3.12 24.44 -4.99
CA ALA A 30 3.21 25.80 -4.45
C ALA A 30 4.15 26.69 -5.28
N TYR A 31 5.27 26.14 -5.77
CA TYR A 31 6.18 26.85 -6.65
C TYR A 31 5.56 27.16 -8.02
N GLU A 32 4.97 26.15 -8.66
CA GLU A 32 4.25 26.26 -9.94
C GLU A 32 3.12 27.32 -9.85
N SER A 33 2.31 27.26 -8.79
CA SER A 33 1.25 28.24 -8.52
C SER A 33 1.78 29.65 -8.31
N SER A 34 2.93 29.79 -7.65
CA SER A 34 3.58 31.09 -7.41
C SER A 34 4.11 31.72 -8.71
N LEU A 35 4.71 30.91 -9.58
CA LEU A 35 5.15 31.38 -10.90
C LEU A 35 3.96 31.81 -11.76
N PHE A 36 2.90 31.02 -11.81
CA PHE A 36 1.68 31.38 -12.52
C PHE A 36 1.06 32.68 -11.99
N LEU A 37 0.93 32.82 -10.66
CA LEU A 37 0.34 34.03 -10.08
C LEU A 37 1.15 35.28 -10.42
N GLN A 38 2.48 35.20 -10.39
CA GLN A 38 3.34 36.30 -10.82
C GLN A 38 3.12 36.62 -12.30
N PHE A 39 3.08 35.59 -13.16
CA PHE A 39 2.81 35.78 -14.59
C PHE A 39 1.48 36.48 -14.82
N ALA A 40 0.40 36.01 -14.17
CA ALA A 40 -0.93 36.58 -14.30
C ALA A 40 -1.01 38.05 -13.85
N ILE A 41 -0.28 38.42 -12.78
CA ILE A 41 -0.19 39.81 -12.31
C ILE A 41 0.54 40.69 -13.33
N GLU A 42 1.72 40.26 -13.81
CA GLU A 42 2.52 41.07 -14.75
C GLU A 42 1.80 41.21 -16.10
N ALA A 43 1.20 40.12 -16.61
CA ALA A 43 0.38 40.14 -17.81
C ALA A 43 -0.85 41.06 -17.66
N GLY A 44 -1.53 41.02 -16.51
CA GLY A 44 -2.69 41.86 -16.22
C GLY A 44 -2.40 43.34 -15.96
N THR A 45 -1.13 43.70 -15.74
CA THR A 45 -0.66 45.08 -15.51
C THR A 45 0.08 45.69 -16.71
N ASP A 46 -0.03 45.06 -17.88
CA ASP A 46 0.64 45.43 -19.12
C ASP A 46 2.19 45.45 -19.02
N ASN A 47 2.78 44.74 -18.07
CA ASN A 47 4.23 44.60 -17.94
C ASN A 47 4.73 43.38 -18.75
N ILE A 48 4.65 43.51 -20.08
CA ILE A 48 4.87 42.41 -21.02
C ILE A 48 6.27 41.79 -20.87
N ASP A 49 7.32 42.61 -20.72
CA ASP A 49 8.69 42.12 -20.57
C ASP A 49 8.85 41.21 -19.34
N ALA A 50 8.19 41.55 -18.23
CA ALA A 50 8.23 40.74 -17.01
C ALA A 50 7.42 39.46 -17.14
N ALA A 51 6.24 39.52 -17.78
CA ALA A 51 5.41 38.35 -18.06
C ALA A 51 6.14 37.35 -18.98
N GLU A 52 6.76 37.84 -20.06
CA GLU A 52 7.57 37.01 -20.97
C GLU A 52 8.75 36.37 -20.27
N TYR A 53 9.46 37.12 -19.41
CA TYR A 53 10.55 36.56 -18.61
C TYR A 53 10.07 35.41 -17.70
N LEU A 54 8.91 35.55 -17.06
CA LEU A 54 8.36 34.51 -16.19
C LEU A 54 8.06 33.22 -16.95
N LEU A 55 7.61 33.29 -18.20
CA LEU A 55 7.44 32.11 -19.04
C LEU A 55 8.78 31.39 -19.32
N THR A 56 9.90 32.13 -19.43
CA THR A 56 11.22 31.52 -19.69
C THR A 56 11.81 30.76 -18.51
N VAL A 57 11.34 31.01 -17.28
CA VAL A 57 11.83 30.33 -16.06
C VAL A 57 10.92 29.19 -15.62
N MET A 58 9.75 29.04 -16.23
CA MET A 58 8.89 27.88 -16.06
C MET A 58 9.54 26.65 -16.71
N ASP A 59 9.26 25.46 -16.17
CA ASP A 59 9.56 24.23 -16.89
C ASP A 59 8.62 24.06 -18.09
N GLU A 60 8.92 23.09 -18.95
CA GLU A 60 8.20 22.86 -20.20
C GLU A 60 6.71 22.58 -19.96
N ALA A 61 6.37 21.74 -18.98
CA ALA A 61 4.98 21.39 -18.69
C ALA A 61 4.18 22.56 -18.13
N LEU A 62 4.75 23.34 -17.20
CA LEU A 62 4.10 24.53 -16.66
C LEU A 62 3.96 25.62 -17.72
N TYR A 63 4.98 25.81 -18.56
CA TYR A 63 4.91 26.72 -19.70
C TYR A 63 3.74 26.34 -20.61
N ASP A 64 3.67 25.09 -21.06
CA ASP A 64 2.59 24.63 -21.96
C ASP A 64 1.21 24.75 -21.31
N ALA A 65 1.10 24.44 -20.01
CA ALA A 65 -0.13 24.60 -19.26
C ALA A 65 -0.59 26.07 -19.18
N VAL A 66 0.34 27.01 -18.98
CA VAL A 66 0.05 28.45 -18.92
C VAL A 66 -0.29 29.01 -20.29
N ILE A 67 0.42 28.58 -21.34
CA ILE A 67 0.13 29.02 -22.72
C ILE A 67 -1.24 28.52 -23.17
N TRP A 68 -1.55 27.24 -22.95
CA TRP A 68 -2.87 26.68 -23.22
C TRP A 68 -3.98 27.48 -22.53
N TRP A 69 -3.77 27.84 -21.27
CA TRP A 69 -4.70 28.63 -20.49
C TRP A 69 -4.86 30.05 -21.07
N SER A 70 -3.75 30.70 -21.46
CA SER A 70 -3.75 32.06 -22.02
C SER A 70 -4.43 32.18 -23.38
N ASP A 71 -4.57 31.08 -24.12
CA ASP A 71 -5.26 31.04 -25.42
C ASP A 71 -6.80 30.92 -25.28
N ILE A 72 -7.31 30.68 -24.06
CA ILE A 72 -8.74 30.55 -23.80
C ILE A 72 -9.40 31.94 -23.80
N PRO A 73 -10.55 32.13 -24.48
CA PRO A 73 -11.29 33.39 -24.44
C PRO A 73 -11.70 33.81 -23.01
N ASP A 74 -11.55 35.11 -22.71
CA ASP A 74 -11.83 35.70 -21.37
C ASP A 74 -13.21 35.35 -20.79
N ASP A 75 -14.23 35.14 -21.63
CA ASP A 75 -15.60 34.86 -21.18
C ASP A 75 -15.78 33.44 -20.60
N VAL A 76 -14.84 32.54 -20.89
CA VAL A 76 -14.83 31.15 -20.42
C VAL A 76 -13.50 30.75 -19.77
N LEU A 77 -12.58 31.70 -19.57
CA LEU A 77 -11.26 31.49 -18.98
C LEU A 77 -11.39 30.97 -17.54
N PRO A 78 -10.89 29.76 -17.21
CA PRO A 78 -10.87 29.30 -15.84
C PRO A 78 -9.93 30.16 -14.98
N PRO A 79 -10.07 30.19 -13.65
CA PRO A 79 -9.25 31.07 -12.80
C PRO A 79 -7.74 30.79 -12.83
N THR A 80 -7.34 29.55 -13.14
CA THR A 80 -5.95 29.10 -13.18
C THR A 80 -5.77 28.06 -14.31
N PRO A 81 -4.52 27.79 -14.74
CA PRO A 81 -4.22 26.70 -15.67
C PRO A 81 -4.35 25.31 -15.03
N PHE A 82 -4.46 25.22 -13.70
CA PHE A 82 -4.42 23.98 -12.92
C PHE A 82 -5.82 23.34 -12.82
N THR A 83 -6.42 23.06 -13.98
CA THR A 83 -7.75 22.45 -14.08
C THR A 83 -7.67 21.14 -14.85
N ASP A 84 -8.56 20.19 -14.53
CA ASP A 84 -8.64 18.88 -15.19
C ASP A 84 -8.81 18.95 -16.73
N ASP A 85 -9.35 20.05 -17.24
CA ASP A 85 -9.53 20.28 -18.69
C ASP A 85 -8.21 20.61 -19.42
N ASN A 86 -7.16 20.99 -18.68
CA ASN A 86 -5.86 21.33 -19.23
C ASN A 86 -5.05 20.05 -19.50
N PRO A 87 -4.71 19.73 -20.76
CA PRO A 87 -4.05 18.47 -21.10
C PRO A 87 -2.61 18.38 -20.58
N TYR A 88 -2.00 19.50 -20.17
CA TYR A 88 -0.62 19.57 -19.70
C TYR A 88 -0.51 19.44 -18.17
N VAL A 89 -1.62 19.54 -17.43
CA VAL A 89 -1.63 19.37 -15.97
C VAL A 89 -1.05 18.02 -15.53
N PRO A 90 -1.43 16.88 -16.14
CA PRO A 90 -0.85 15.58 -15.76
C PRO A 90 0.68 15.49 -15.93
N ASP A 91 1.27 16.34 -16.76
CA ASP A 91 2.71 16.35 -17.01
C ASP A 91 3.46 17.31 -16.07
N LEU A 92 2.76 18.08 -15.22
CA LEU A 92 3.39 18.95 -14.22
C LEU A 92 4.24 18.11 -13.26
N TYR A 93 5.36 18.68 -12.81
CA TYR A 93 6.27 17.98 -11.91
C TYR A 93 5.60 17.63 -10.58
N SER A 94 4.73 18.49 -10.07
CA SER A 94 3.90 18.19 -8.91
C SER A 94 3.00 16.96 -9.09
N GLU A 95 2.30 16.84 -10.22
CA GLU A 95 1.42 15.71 -10.55
C GLU A 95 2.20 14.41 -10.76
N GLN A 96 3.37 14.47 -11.41
CA GLN A 96 4.26 13.32 -11.54
C GLN A 96 4.68 12.78 -10.16
N LEU A 97 5.02 13.67 -9.22
CA LEU A 97 5.37 13.28 -7.85
C LEU A 97 4.19 12.69 -7.09
N ILE A 98 2.95 13.16 -7.32
CA ILE A 98 1.74 12.53 -6.76
C ILE A 98 1.63 11.10 -7.29
N GLY A 99 1.73 10.91 -8.61
CA GLY A 99 1.68 9.58 -9.22
C GLY A 99 2.77 8.63 -8.70
N GLU A 100 3.99 9.11 -8.47
CA GLU A 100 5.05 8.33 -7.81
C GLU A 100 4.68 7.96 -6.35
N GLY A 101 4.08 8.88 -5.61
CA GLY A 101 3.60 8.65 -4.24
C GLY A 101 2.48 7.61 -4.17
N ASP A 102 1.53 7.68 -5.11
CA ASP A 102 0.44 6.71 -5.25
C ASP A 102 1.00 5.32 -5.54
N ALA A 103 1.96 5.20 -6.46
CA ALA A 103 2.61 3.93 -6.77
C ALA A 103 3.28 3.30 -5.54
N PHE A 104 3.97 4.08 -4.70
CA PHE A 104 4.54 3.57 -3.45
C PHE A 104 3.47 3.17 -2.43
N THR A 105 2.34 3.87 -2.41
CA THR A 105 1.20 3.53 -1.53
C THR A 105 0.59 2.20 -1.94
N ASP A 106 0.40 1.97 -3.25
CA ASP A 106 -0.09 0.71 -3.80
C ASP A 106 0.88 -0.46 -3.52
N GLU A 107 2.19 -0.22 -3.63
CA GLU A 107 3.20 -1.21 -3.25
C GLU A 107 3.13 -1.55 -1.75
N ALA A 108 2.94 -0.55 -0.89
CA ALA A 108 2.79 -0.76 0.56
C ALA A 108 1.55 -1.61 0.88
N GLU A 109 0.43 -1.35 0.20
CA GLU A 109 -0.81 -2.10 0.38
C GLU A 109 -0.65 -3.56 -0.05
N ASN A 110 0.06 -3.83 -1.15
CA ASN A 110 0.38 -5.19 -1.56
C ASN A 110 1.23 -5.92 -0.51
N LEU A 111 2.24 -5.25 0.05
CA LEU A 111 3.07 -5.80 1.12
C LEU A 111 2.27 -6.09 2.39
N ARG A 112 1.27 -5.26 2.72
CA ARG A 112 0.33 -5.50 3.82
C ARG A 112 -0.45 -6.80 3.59
N LEU A 113 -1.04 -6.98 2.40
CA LEU A 113 -1.80 -8.19 2.05
C LEU A 113 -0.92 -9.46 2.10
N ILE A 114 0.33 -9.37 1.65
CA ILE A 114 1.30 -10.48 1.75
C ILE A 114 1.60 -10.83 3.21
N ALA A 115 1.78 -9.81 4.07
CA ALA A 115 2.04 -10.01 5.50
C ALA A 115 0.84 -10.69 6.18
N GLU A 116 -0.38 -10.24 5.89
CA GLU A 116 -1.62 -10.78 6.45
C GLU A 116 -1.85 -12.25 6.08
N GLU A 117 -1.61 -12.63 4.82
CA GLU A 117 -1.73 -14.03 4.39
C GLU A 117 -0.68 -14.93 5.08
N ALA A 118 0.55 -14.43 5.23
CA ALA A 118 1.61 -15.16 5.92
C ALA A 118 1.32 -15.30 7.43
N GLU A 119 0.73 -14.30 8.06
CA GLU A 119 0.32 -14.32 9.46
C GLU A 119 -0.86 -15.29 9.67
N ALA A 120 -1.89 -15.25 8.83
CA ALA A 120 -3.01 -16.19 8.86
C ALA A 120 -2.54 -17.65 8.72
N THR A 121 -1.54 -17.89 7.88
CA THR A 121 -0.90 -19.20 7.73
C THR A 121 -0.16 -19.62 9.01
N SER A 122 0.61 -18.71 9.62
CA SER A 122 1.31 -18.96 10.89
C SER A 122 0.35 -19.29 12.04
N ASP A 123 -0.77 -18.58 12.15
CA ASP A 123 -1.77 -18.79 13.19
C ASP A 123 -2.43 -20.16 13.08
N ARG A 124 -2.72 -20.63 11.86
CA ARG A 124 -3.22 -21.99 11.63
C ARG A 124 -2.26 -23.06 12.14
N TYR A 125 -0.95 -22.88 11.95
CA TYR A 125 0.05 -23.81 12.48
C TYR A 125 0.13 -23.77 14.01
N ASN A 126 0.05 -22.59 14.63
CA ASN A 126 0.00 -22.47 16.08
C ASN A 126 -1.23 -23.18 16.67
N LEU A 127 -2.41 -22.97 16.07
CA LEU A 127 -3.64 -23.66 16.47
C LEU A 127 -3.52 -25.17 16.31
N ALA A 128 -2.93 -25.65 15.22
CA ALA A 128 -2.67 -27.08 15.01
C ALA A 128 -1.76 -27.66 16.09
N ASN A 129 -0.67 -26.99 16.45
CA ASN A 129 0.24 -27.42 17.52
C ASN A 129 -0.47 -27.53 18.87
N VAL A 130 -1.28 -26.54 19.24
CA VAL A 130 -2.06 -26.56 20.48
C VAL A 130 -3.07 -27.71 20.46
N PHE A 131 -3.76 -27.92 19.34
CA PHE A 131 -4.70 -29.02 19.17
C PHE A 131 -4.02 -30.40 19.32
N PHE A 132 -2.88 -30.61 18.64
CA PHE A 132 -2.11 -31.86 18.77
C PHE A 132 -1.63 -32.09 20.20
N ALA A 133 -1.16 -31.05 20.89
CA ALA A 133 -0.75 -31.16 22.29
C ALA A 133 -1.89 -31.64 23.18
N VAL A 134 -3.10 -31.12 23.01
CA VAL A 134 -4.30 -31.55 23.75
C VAL A 134 -4.67 -33.01 23.43
N VAL A 135 -4.67 -33.39 22.15
CA VAL A 135 -4.99 -34.76 21.72
C VAL A 135 -3.99 -35.78 22.28
N LEU A 136 -2.69 -35.45 22.22
CA LEU A 136 -1.62 -36.29 22.77
C LEU A 136 -1.66 -36.35 24.30
N PHE A 137 -2.03 -35.26 24.96
CA PHE A 137 -2.22 -35.24 26.41
C PHE A 137 -3.34 -36.20 26.84
N ILE A 138 -4.50 -36.16 26.18
CA ILE A 138 -5.61 -37.10 26.44
C ILE A 138 -5.18 -38.54 26.17
N ALA A 139 -4.41 -38.77 25.08
CA ALA A 139 -3.86 -40.09 24.80
C ALA A 139 -2.92 -40.57 25.92
N GLY A 140 -2.08 -39.68 26.46
CA GLY A 140 -1.21 -39.96 27.60
C GLY A 140 -1.98 -40.33 28.88
N LEU A 141 -3.07 -39.63 29.20
CA LEU A 141 -3.92 -39.93 30.36
C LEU A 141 -4.53 -41.34 30.32
N THR A 142 -4.72 -41.88 29.11
CA THR A 142 -5.23 -43.23 28.87
C THR A 142 -4.36 -44.31 29.52
N THR A 143 -3.08 -44.04 29.77
CA THR A 143 -2.15 -44.97 30.44
C THR A 143 -2.37 -45.08 31.95
N ILE A 144 -2.99 -44.07 32.58
CA ILE A 144 -3.20 -43.99 34.04
C ILE A 144 -4.57 -44.59 34.44
N VAL A 145 -5.54 -44.58 33.52
CA VAL A 145 -6.91 -45.03 33.79
C VAL A 145 -7.00 -46.56 33.85
N GLN A 146 -7.39 -47.09 35.01
CA GLN A 146 -7.51 -48.54 35.24
C GLN A 146 -8.80 -49.17 34.68
N ARG A 147 -9.86 -48.37 34.43
CA ARG A 147 -11.12 -48.87 33.87
C ARG A 147 -11.03 -48.98 32.35
N ARG A 148 -11.03 -50.22 31.86
CA ARG A 148 -10.97 -50.59 30.44
C ARG A 148 -11.98 -49.84 29.55
N SER A 149 -13.21 -49.63 30.02
CA SER A 149 -14.23 -48.91 29.25
C SER A 149 -13.88 -47.44 29.00
N ILE A 150 -13.35 -46.77 30.03
CA ILE A 150 -12.91 -45.37 29.95
C ILE A 150 -11.63 -45.27 29.12
N GLN A 151 -10.74 -46.26 29.23
CA GLN A 151 -9.52 -46.36 28.45
C GLN A 151 -9.80 -46.45 26.93
N VAL A 152 -10.74 -47.31 26.52
CA VAL A 152 -11.15 -47.44 25.12
C VAL A 152 -11.83 -46.17 24.60
N ALA A 153 -12.64 -45.50 25.44
CA ALA A 153 -13.28 -44.24 25.07
C ALA A 153 -12.25 -43.13 24.80
N PHE A 154 -11.30 -42.92 25.72
CA PHE A 154 -10.24 -41.93 25.51
C PHE A 154 -9.35 -42.26 24.32
N LEU A 155 -8.94 -43.51 24.16
CA LEU A 155 -8.14 -43.95 23.01
C LEU A 155 -8.86 -43.65 21.69
N SER A 156 -10.16 -43.95 21.61
CA SER A 156 -10.95 -43.73 20.39
C SER A 156 -11.06 -42.24 20.05
N ILE A 157 -11.31 -41.40 21.06
CA ILE A 157 -11.37 -39.94 20.88
C ILE A 157 -10.02 -39.39 20.44
N SER A 158 -8.93 -39.84 21.06
CA SER A 158 -7.58 -39.42 20.68
C SER A 158 -7.23 -39.82 19.26
N VAL A 159 -7.52 -41.07 18.85
CA VAL A 159 -7.25 -41.53 17.47
C VAL A 159 -8.06 -40.73 16.45
N LEU A 160 -9.35 -40.51 16.71
CA LEU A 160 -10.20 -39.69 15.82
C LEU A 160 -9.72 -38.24 15.76
N GLY A 161 -9.34 -37.65 16.89
CA GLY A 161 -8.78 -36.31 16.96
C GLY A 161 -7.47 -36.20 16.17
N LEU A 162 -6.59 -37.20 16.30
CA LEU A 162 -5.31 -37.22 15.61
C LEU A 162 -5.48 -37.35 14.10
N ILE A 163 -6.37 -38.24 13.63
CA ILE A 163 -6.71 -38.37 12.21
C ILE A 163 -7.30 -37.05 11.68
N SER A 164 -8.23 -36.44 12.42
CA SER A 164 -8.87 -35.18 12.01
C SER A 164 -7.87 -34.04 11.91
N GLY A 165 -6.96 -33.93 12.89
CA GLY A 165 -5.86 -32.96 12.86
C GLY A 165 -4.90 -33.18 11.70
N LEU A 166 -4.58 -34.43 11.39
CA LEU A 166 -3.69 -34.80 10.29
C LEU A 166 -4.30 -34.47 8.92
N VAL A 167 -5.61 -34.73 8.76
CA VAL A 167 -6.37 -34.35 7.56
C VAL A 167 -6.41 -32.83 7.39
N LEU A 168 -6.67 -32.07 8.47
CA LEU A 168 -6.63 -30.61 8.43
C LEU A 168 -5.26 -30.08 8.01
N LEU A 169 -4.18 -30.65 8.54
CA LEU A 169 -2.82 -30.25 8.19
C LEU A 169 -2.52 -30.49 6.70
N ILE A 170 -2.88 -31.66 6.18
CA ILE A 170 -2.68 -32.02 4.75
C ILE A 170 -3.48 -31.10 3.81
N LEU A 171 -4.67 -30.67 4.23
CA LEU A 171 -5.54 -29.79 3.44
C LEU A 171 -5.16 -28.30 3.54
N THR A 172 -4.30 -27.91 4.50
CA THR A 172 -3.89 -26.51 4.66
C THR A 172 -2.80 -26.18 3.63
N PRO A 173 -2.99 -25.19 2.73
CA PRO A 173 -1.99 -24.84 1.74
C PRO A 173 -0.66 -24.41 2.39
N GLY A 174 0.48 -24.87 1.85
CA GLY A 174 1.82 -24.47 2.30
C GLY A 174 2.59 -25.46 3.20
N TRP A 175 2.03 -26.62 3.54
CA TRP A 175 2.74 -27.62 4.36
C TRP A 175 3.87 -28.37 3.61
N ALA A 176 3.74 -28.51 2.29
CA ALA A 176 4.68 -29.25 1.44
C ALA A 176 5.94 -28.45 1.05
N SER A 177 6.00 -27.14 1.33
CA SER A 177 7.16 -26.29 1.01
C SER A 177 8.22 -26.24 2.10
N LEU A 178 8.11 -27.10 3.13
CA LEU A 178 9.06 -27.21 4.25
C LEU A 178 9.93 -28.48 4.19
N GLY A 179 9.90 -29.21 3.07
CA GLY A 179 10.76 -30.36 2.78
C GLY A 179 11.97 -29.97 1.94
#